data_AF-A0A4R5Q6B3-F1
#
_entry.id   AF-A0A4R5Q6B3-F1
#
_cell.length_a   1.000
_cell.length_b   1.000
_cell.length_c   1.000
_cell.angle_alpha   90.00
_cell.angle_beta   90.00
_cell.angle_gamma   90.00
#
_symmetry.space_group_name_H-M   'P 1'
#
loop_
_entity.id
_entity.type
_entity.pdbx_description
1 polymer ?
#
loop_
_entity_poly.entity_id
_entity_poly.type
_entity_poly.pdbx_seq_one_letter_code
_entity_poly.pdbx_strand_id
1 'polypeptide(L)' 'MTGIEAFVRGLPKTDLHMHLEDSIEPQLMLDLAARNGLKFRWDTAEALHDAYRFQNHERKPQPT' A
#
# COMPACT_ATOMS: atom_id res chain seq x y z
N MET A 1 -5.86 23.23 3.98
CA MET A 1 -5.57 22.47 5.21
C MET A 1 -6.05 23.30 6.38
N THR A 2 -6.83 22.70 7.27
CA THR A 2 -7.29 23.37 8.49
C THR A 2 -6.14 23.47 9.51
N GLY A 3 -6.22 24.41 10.47
CA GLY A 3 -5.11 24.67 11.40
C GLY A 3 -4.65 23.46 12.21
N ILE A 4 -5.57 22.53 12.54
CA ILE A 4 -5.25 21.32 13.30
C ILE A 4 -4.46 20.29 12.48
N GLU A 5 -4.77 20.11 11.19
CA GLU A 5 -4.06 19.17 10.32
C GLU A 5 -2.58 19.56 10.16
N ALA A 6 -2.33 20.86 9.96
CA ALA A 6 -0.99 21.40 9.82
C ALA A 6 -0.18 21.22 11.11
N PHE A 7 -0.79 21.49 12.26
CA PHE A 7 -0.18 21.28 13.58
C PHE A 7 0.21 19.81 13.79
N VAL A 8 -0.71 18.87 13.56
CA VAL A 8 -0.45 17.42 13.74
C VAL A 8 0.66 16.92 12.81
N ARG A 9 0.67 17.34 11.53
CA ARG A 9 1.72 16.95 10.58
C ARG A 9 3.11 17.44 11.00
N GLY A 10 3.20 18.63 11.59
CA GLY A 10 4.46 19.25 12.02
C GLY A 10 5.10 18.67 13.30
N LEU A 11 4.38 17.87 14.08
CA LEU A 11 4.94 17.26 15.30
C LEU A 11 6.09 16.28 14.96
N PRO A 12 7.22 16.28 15.69
CA PRO A 12 8.21 15.22 15.61
C PRO A 12 7.60 13.90 16.12
N LYS A 13 7.83 12.80 15.41
CA LYS A 13 7.23 11.49 15.71
C LYS A 13 8.30 10.41 15.65
N THR A 14 8.07 9.32 16.36
CA THR A 14 8.84 8.07 16.24
C THR A 14 7.87 6.96 15.91
N ASP A 15 8.24 6.11 14.95
CA ASP A 15 7.51 4.88 14.64
C ASP A 15 8.19 3.71 15.35
N LEU A 16 7.43 2.98 16.17
CA LEU A 16 7.92 1.88 17.00
C LEU A 16 7.51 0.50 16.46
N HIS A 17 6.54 0.47 15.53
CA HIS A 17 6.06 -0.77 14.93
C HIS A 17 5.64 -0.50 13.49
N MET A 18 6.52 -0.84 12.57
CA MET A 18 6.25 -0.82 11.15
C MET A 18 6.87 -2.07 10.52
N HIS A 19 6.10 -2.72 9.63
CA HIS A 19 6.64 -3.71 8.72
C HIS A 19 7.09 -2.99 7.45
N LEU A 20 8.32 -3.26 7.00
CA LEU A 20 8.84 -2.62 5.79
C LEU A 20 8.05 -3.06 4.56
N GLU A 21 7.61 -4.31 4.55
CA GLU A 21 6.81 -4.95 3.52
C GLU A 21 5.46 -4.23 3.33
N ASP A 22 4.87 -3.72 4.41
CA ASP A 22 3.58 -3.00 4.38
C ASP A 22 3.73 -1.57 3.83
N SER A 23 4.94 -1.03 3.76
CA SER A 23 5.22 0.28 3.17
C SER A 23 5.36 0.24 1.64
N ILE A 24 5.29 -0.95 1.03
CA ILE A 24 5.43 -1.09 -0.43
C ILE A 24 4.15 -0.65 -1.12
N GLU A 25 4.21 0.49 -1.80
CA GLU A 25 3.09 1.03 -2.57
C GLU A 25 2.76 0.16 -3.79
N PRO A 26 1.49 0.13 -4.24
CA PRO A 26 1.06 -0.66 -5.39
C PRO A 26 1.89 -0.43 -6.66
N GLN A 27 2.22 0.83 -6.97
CA GLN A 27 3.07 1.16 -8.11
C GLN A 27 4.48 0.58 -7.96
N LEU A 28 5.05 0.66 -6.76
CA LEU A 28 6.37 0.10 -6.48
C LEU A 28 6.38 -1.42 -6.62
N MET A 29 5.29 -2.12 -6.24
CA MET A 29 5.16 -3.56 -6.47
C MET A 29 5.25 -3.91 -7.97
N LEU A 30 4.56 -3.16 -8.83
CA LEU A 30 4.59 -3.35 -10.28
C LEU A 30 5.98 -3.09 -10.86
N ASP A 31 6.61 -1.99 -10.45
CA ASP A 31 7.95 -1.62 -10.91
C ASP A 31 8.99 -2.69 -10.51
N LEU A 32 8.89 -3.22 -9.29
CA LEU A 32 9.73 -4.32 -8.81
C LEU A 32 9.46 -5.61 -9.59
N ALA A 33 8.21 -5.95 -9.89
CA ALA A 33 7.89 -7.11 -10.70
C ALA A 33 8.49 -7.01 -12.11
N ALA A 34 8.32 -5.86 -12.77
CA ALA A 34 8.89 -5.57 -14.08
C ALA A 34 10.42 -5.65 -14.07
N ARG A 35 11.07 -5.01 -13.08
CA ARG A 35 12.53 -5.04 -12.91
C ARG A 35 13.07 -6.46 -12.81
N ASN A 36 12.35 -7.33 -12.11
CA ASN A 36 12.78 -8.71 -11.87
C ASN A 36 12.24 -9.71 -12.91
N GLY A 37 11.56 -9.24 -13.97
CA GLY A 37 11.01 -10.13 -15.01
C GLY A 37 9.90 -11.06 -14.51
N LEU A 38 9.22 -10.70 -13.42
CA LEU A 38 8.15 -11.50 -12.83
C LEU A 38 6.81 -11.10 -13.43
N LYS A 39 6.01 -12.09 -13.85
CA LYS A 39 4.60 -11.88 -14.18
C LYS A 39 3.83 -11.63 -12.88
N PHE A 40 3.22 -10.46 -12.79
CA PHE A 40 2.39 -10.08 -11.65
C PHE A 40 0.91 -10.31 -11.97
N ARG A 41 0.10 -10.57 -10.94
CA ARG A 41 -1.33 -10.90 -11.11
C ARG A 41 -2.17 -9.70 -11.55
N TRP A 42 -1.73 -8.49 -11.24
CA TRP A 42 -2.44 -7.25 -11.54
C TRP A 42 -1.68 -6.44 -12.57
N ASP A 43 -2.39 -5.86 -13.54
CA ASP A 43 -1.78 -5.10 -14.63
C ASP A 43 -1.63 -3.61 -14.30
N THR A 44 -2.37 -3.10 -13.30
CA THR A 44 -2.34 -1.68 -12.91
C THR A 44 -2.33 -1.49 -11.39
N ALA A 45 -1.85 -0.32 -10.95
CA ALA A 45 -1.78 0.03 -9.54
C ALA A 45 -3.18 0.15 -8.92
N GLU A 46 -4.15 0.64 -9.70
CA GLU A 46 -5.56 0.74 -9.30
C GLU A 46 -6.17 -0.64 -9.05
N ALA A 47 -5.93 -1.60 -9.96
CA ALA A 47 -6.42 -2.97 -9.80
C ALA A 47 -5.82 -3.66 -8.56
N LEU A 48 -4.54 -3.38 -8.25
CA LEU A 48 -3.90 -3.86 -7.02
C LEU A 48 -4.45 -3.14 -5.77
N HIS A 49 -4.70 -1.83 -5.86
CA HIS A 49 -5.29 -1.06 -4.76
C HIS A 49 -6.70 -1.55 -4.41
N ASP A 50 -7.52 -1.87 -5.40
CA ASP A 50 -8.84 -2.48 -5.20
C ASP A 50 -8.76 -3.84 -4.50
N ALA A 51 -7.60 -4.49 -4.57
CA ALA A 51 -7.33 -5.73 -3.86
C ALA A 51 -7.02 -5.55 -2.36
N TYR A 52 -6.80 -4.32 -1.89
CA TYR A 52 -6.58 -4.00 -0.47
C TYR A 52 -7.89 -3.94 0.32
N ARG A 53 -8.75 -4.93 0.13
CA ARG A 53 -9.99 -5.14 0.90
C ARG A 53 -9.83 -6.36 1.78
N PHE A 54 -9.79 -6.16 3.09
CA PHE A 54 -9.57 -7.22 4.07
C PHE A 54 -10.83 -7.45 4.90
N GLN A 55 -11.09 -8.70 5.28
CA GLN A 55 -12.16 -9.04 6.23
C GLN A 55 -11.61 -9.36 7.62
N ASN A 56 -10.34 -9.75 7.71
CA ASN A 56 -9.54 -9.98 8.91
C ASN A 56 -8.06 -9.85 8.48
N HIS A 57 -7.23 -10.85 8.81
CA HIS A 57 -5.84 -10.94 8.33
C HIS A 57 -5.76 -11.42 6.86
N GLU A 58 -6.91 -11.66 6.24
CA GLU A 58 -7.04 -12.19 4.89
C GLU A 58 -7.73 -11.18 3.97
N ARG A 59 -7.27 -11.16 2.72
CA ARG A 59 -7.92 -10.42 1.64
C ARG A 59 -9.27 -11.06 1.32
N LYS A 60 -10.27 -10.23 1.08
CA LYS A 60 -11.56 -10.69 0.56
C LYS A 60 -11.35 -11.30 -0.84
N PRO A 61 -12.05 -12.38 -1.18
CA PRO A 61 -12.07 -12.89 -2.54
C PRO A 61 -12.49 -11.78 -3.52
N GLN A 62 -11.68 -11.52 -4.54
CA GLN A 62 -12.12 -10.69 -5.67
C GLN A 62 -13.15 -11.49 -6.50
N PRO A 63 -14.25 -10.86 -6.95
CA PRO A 63 -15.06 -11.46 -8.01
C PRO A 63 -14.18 -11.68 -9.25
N THR A 64 -14.31 -12.87 -9.85
CA THR A 64 -13.61 -13.26 -11.09
C THR A 64 -14.01 -12.40 -12.28
#